data_AF-A0A857CYI5-F1
#
_entry.id   AF-A0A857CYI5-F1
#
_cell.length_a   1.000
_cell.length_b   1.000
_cell.length_c   1.000
_cell.angle_alpha   90.00
_cell.angle_beta   90.00
_cell.angle_gamma   90.00
#
_symmetry.space_group_name_H-M   'P 1'
#
loop_
_entity.id
_entity.type
_entity.pdbx_description
1 polymer ?
#
loop_
_entity_poly.entity_id
_entity_poly.type
_entity_poly.pdbx_seq_one_letter_code
_entity_poly.pdbx_strand_id
1 'polypeptide(L)'
;MKLRSFFYLLGATVIILLGVATASFAWILADSPLSLLKGGVLREPTAAIFVPKQAPVMVSLLVNPERLESFGQLIATPANRRRSHQEIKDLEKTLLGKTGLNYQKEIKPWLGEEITLAVTSLDFDRDTDNGIQPGYLLAIESKDGERAKEFLQASYSKQAVSGKFDLVFEPYKGINLIYQRPLTAGDNNRFLASAVVGDTVLFANNIKVLREALNNVQVPDLNLKNSPDYQEAIKNITEPRIAIVYGNLPTLSAWIANQPVPESPEAKQRLATAFTLKSGGIVAQTALIGVLGQDNQAPILSSPVGALSFISENSLVVAASRDLNRFWTQVEEGLEADSPLQELITQVLNRFQSPLGLNLPEDVFSWVRGEYSLALVPSSKGMEPDSVFVGERVMGVEVDNAIEHLDELARSRGYNVVNLPLLDRSVTAWTKLTTAVPGGKAQLETIVTGVHTRVDNYEIIASSVEAMGLALSAQKNPILSSGKFRQAITALPAENDGYFYVDWRQLQPVIEAKFPIVRVLELSIKPLFNNLRSLTISSQGSDNSVRRGTIFFNLGVKS
;
A
#
# COMPACT_ATOMS: atom_id res chain seq x y z
N MET A 1 7.12 -24.88 -8.70
CA MET A 1 6.90 -23.75 -7.74
C MET A 1 5.49 -23.92 -7.20
N LYS A 2 5.21 -23.71 -5.90
CA LYS A 2 3.81 -23.72 -5.44
C LYS A 2 3.06 -22.66 -6.25
N LEU A 3 1.96 -23.02 -6.91
CA LEU A 3 1.22 -22.13 -7.80
C LEU A 3 0.77 -20.83 -7.12
N ARG A 4 0.53 -20.88 -5.80
CA ARG A 4 0.35 -19.68 -4.96
C ARG A 4 1.51 -18.69 -5.11
N SER A 5 2.75 -19.16 -5.04
CA SER A 5 3.93 -18.32 -5.24
C SER A 5 4.03 -17.76 -6.67
N PHE A 6 3.51 -18.46 -7.69
CA PHE A 6 3.47 -17.94 -9.07
C PHE A 6 2.48 -16.79 -9.20
N PHE A 7 1.29 -16.90 -8.62
CA PHE A 7 0.30 -15.83 -8.62
C PHE A 7 0.65 -14.67 -7.69
N TYR A 8 1.31 -14.92 -6.55
CA TYR A 8 1.92 -13.86 -5.73
C TYR A 8 3.00 -13.10 -6.51
N LEU A 9 3.87 -13.83 -7.22
CA LEU A 9 4.91 -13.24 -8.08
C LEU A 9 4.28 -12.43 -9.23
N LEU A 10 3.18 -12.91 -9.83
CA LEU A 10 2.46 -12.23 -10.92
C LEU A 10 1.69 -10.99 -10.43
N GLY A 11 1.06 -11.04 -9.26
CA GLY A 11 0.43 -9.87 -8.62
C GLY A 11 1.47 -8.81 -8.22
N ALA A 12 2.60 -9.25 -7.64
CA ALA A 12 3.75 -8.38 -7.39
C ALA A 12 4.33 -7.80 -8.70
N THR A 13 4.28 -8.56 -9.80
CA THR A 13 4.73 -8.10 -11.13
C THR A 13 3.89 -6.98 -11.67
N VAL A 14 2.56 -7.07 -11.59
CA VAL A 14 1.69 -5.99 -12.06
C VAL A 14 2.08 -4.69 -11.35
N ILE A 15 2.40 -4.75 -10.06
CA ILE A 15 2.87 -3.62 -9.26
C ILE A 15 4.31 -3.20 -9.62
N ILE A 16 5.23 -4.13 -9.91
CA ILE A 16 6.61 -3.83 -10.33
C ILE A 16 6.64 -3.22 -11.74
N LEU A 17 5.79 -3.66 -12.66
CA LEU A 17 5.64 -3.08 -14.01
C LEU A 17 5.17 -1.63 -13.96
N LEU A 18 4.45 -1.21 -12.90
CA LEU A 18 4.15 0.21 -12.66
C LEU A 18 5.41 1.03 -12.36
N GLY A 19 6.47 0.39 -11.85
CA GLY A 19 7.68 1.04 -11.32
C GLY A 19 8.87 1.11 -12.26
N VAL A 20 8.86 0.46 -13.43
CA VAL A 20 10.04 0.36 -14.29
C VAL A 20 9.78 0.84 -15.71
N ALA A 21 10.51 1.89 -16.10
CA ALA A 21 10.21 2.62 -17.31
C ALA A 21 11.48 3.48 -17.74
N THR A 22 12.27 3.17 -18.81
CA THR A 22 13.31 4.06 -19.52
C THR A 22 14.01 3.67 -20.94
N ALA A 23 14.43 4.60 -21.91
CA ALA A 23 14.24 4.86 -23.44
C ALA A 23 14.84 4.07 -24.65
N SER A 24 14.39 4.12 -25.95
CA SER A 24 14.21 5.25 -26.94
C SER A 24 13.48 4.96 -28.31
N PHE A 25 13.18 6.05 -29.06
CA PHE A 25 12.44 6.28 -30.34
C PHE A 25 12.93 5.62 -31.66
N ALA A 26 11.99 5.06 -32.44
CA ALA A 26 11.72 5.37 -33.86
C ALA A 26 10.48 4.56 -34.35
N TRP A 27 9.50 5.24 -34.97
CA TRP A 27 8.28 4.73 -35.62
C TRP A 27 6.98 4.54 -34.77
N ILE A 28 5.87 4.97 -35.38
CA ILE A 28 4.44 4.60 -35.14
C ILE A 28 3.61 5.52 -34.22
N LEU A 29 2.76 6.31 -34.88
CA LEU A 29 1.74 7.22 -34.31
C LEU A 29 0.41 6.53 -33.92
N ALA A 30 0.37 5.20 -33.79
CA ALA A 30 -0.85 4.48 -33.41
C ALA A 30 -0.94 4.13 -31.91
N ASP A 31 0.19 3.84 -31.24
CA ASP A 31 0.26 3.36 -29.83
C ASP A 31 1.07 4.28 -28.89
N SER A 32 1.01 5.58 -29.12
CA SER A 32 1.95 6.53 -28.50
C SER A 32 1.93 6.51 -26.95
N PRO A 33 3.10 6.33 -26.29
CA PRO A 33 3.26 6.47 -24.83
C PRO A 33 2.94 7.88 -24.31
N LEU A 34 2.77 8.87 -25.19
CA LEU A 34 2.37 10.23 -24.82
C LEU A 34 0.98 10.28 -24.16
N SER A 35 0.11 9.32 -24.47
CA SER A 35 -1.18 9.18 -23.78
C SER A 35 -1.02 8.96 -22.26
N LEU A 36 0.08 8.33 -21.83
CA LEU A 36 0.40 8.11 -20.42
C LEU A 36 0.94 9.36 -19.71
N LEU A 37 1.26 10.45 -20.43
CA LEU A 37 1.55 11.76 -19.81
C LEU A 37 0.37 12.31 -19.03
N LYS A 38 -0.86 11.90 -19.39
CA LYS A 38 -2.07 12.23 -18.63
C LYS A 38 -2.26 11.33 -17.41
N GLY A 39 -1.32 10.42 -17.14
CA GLY A 39 -1.30 9.52 -16.00
C GLY A 39 -1.86 8.12 -16.25
N GLY A 40 -2.42 7.85 -17.44
CA GLY A 40 -2.95 6.54 -17.80
C GLY A 40 -4.06 6.60 -18.85
N VAL A 41 -4.97 5.64 -18.77
CA VAL A 41 -6.18 5.52 -19.60
C VAL A 41 -7.44 5.66 -18.75
N LEU A 42 -8.57 6.06 -19.35
CA LEU A 42 -9.88 6.14 -18.69
C LEU A 42 -10.72 4.86 -18.87
N ARG A 43 -10.08 3.73 -19.18
CA ARG A 43 -10.77 2.44 -19.40
C ARG A 43 -11.06 1.74 -18.09
N GLU A 44 -12.06 0.88 -18.10
CA GLU A 44 -12.38 -0.03 -17.01
C GLU A 44 -11.93 -1.46 -17.37
N PRO A 45 -11.60 -2.30 -16.38
CA PRO A 45 -11.27 -3.71 -16.60
C PRO A 45 -12.40 -4.45 -17.29
N THR A 46 -12.19 -4.83 -18.55
CA THR A 46 -13.17 -5.62 -19.30
C THR A 46 -13.23 -7.06 -18.78
N ALA A 47 -12.10 -7.58 -18.28
CA ALA A 47 -12.00 -8.93 -17.75
C ALA A 47 -12.71 -9.14 -16.40
N ALA A 48 -13.20 -8.07 -15.75
CA ALA A 48 -14.03 -8.17 -14.56
C ALA A 48 -15.32 -9.00 -14.79
N ILE A 49 -15.73 -9.19 -16.05
CA ILE A 49 -16.86 -10.07 -16.41
C ILE A 49 -16.56 -11.56 -16.16
N PHE A 50 -15.29 -11.98 -16.16
CA PHE A 50 -14.89 -13.36 -15.87
C PHE A 50 -14.70 -13.62 -14.36
N VAL A 51 -14.60 -12.56 -13.57
CA VAL A 51 -14.28 -12.64 -12.13
C VAL A 51 -15.59 -12.76 -11.33
N PRO A 52 -15.70 -13.69 -10.35
CA PRO A 52 -16.87 -13.76 -9.48
C PRO A 52 -17.06 -12.48 -8.67
N LYS A 53 -18.30 -12.05 -8.43
CA LYS A 53 -18.59 -10.85 -7.62
C LYS A 53 -18.09 -10.92 -6.17
N GLN A 54 -17.90 -12.14 -5.64
CA GLN A 54 -17.38 -12.38 -4.29
C GLN A 54 -15.87 -12.62 -4.26
N ALA A 55 -15.18 -12.42 -5.38
CA ALA A 55 -13.73 -12.59 -5.47
C ALA A 55 -13.02 -11.76 -4.39
N PRO A 56 -12.08 -12.37 -3.63
CA PRO A 56 -11.31 -11.65 -2.63
C PRO A 56 -10.55 -10.45 -3.19
N VAL A 57 -9.95 -10.62 -4.37
CA VAL A 57 -9.19 -9.55 -5.02
C VAL A 57 -9.13 -9.76 -6.53
N MET A 58 -9.22 -8.65 -7.25
CA MET A 58 -8.88 -8.53 -8.66
C MET A 58 -7.83 -7.43 -8.82
N VAL A 59 -6.81 -7.69 -9.63
CA VAL A 59 -5.79 -6.74 -10.04
C VAL A 59 -5.78 -6.70 -11.57
N SER A 60 -5.99 -5.53 -12.15
CA SER A 60 -6.03 -5.33 -13.60
C SER A 60 -5.01 -4.27 -14.01
N LEU A 61 -4.03 -4.64 -14.82
CA LEU A 61 -3.19 -3.70 -15.56
C LEU A 61 -3.97 -3.33 -16.83
N LEU A 62 -4.18 -2.04 -17.08
CA LEU A 62 -5.00 -1.51 -18.17
C LEU A 62 -4.17 -0.94 -19.33
N VAL A 63 -2.85 -1.17 -19.27
CA VAL A 63 -1.89 -0.67 -20.23
C VAL A 63 -0.88 -1.77 -20.50
N ASN A 64 -0.54 -1.96 -21.79
CA ASN A 64 0.47 -2.92 -22.18
C ASN A 64 1.82 -2.62 -21.47
N PRO A 65 2.49 -3.64 -20.88
CA PRO A 65 3.79 -3.47 -20.23
C PRO A 65 4.84 -2.75 -21.10
N GLU A 66 4.84 -2.95 -22.41
CA GLU A 66 5.73 -2.26 -23.35
C GLU A 66 5.51 -0.74 -23.36
N ARG A 67 4.27 -0.29 -23.16
CA ARG A 67 3.93 1.14 -23.10
C ARG A 67 4.38 1.74 -21.77
N LEU A 68 4.32 0.98 -20.68
CA LEU A 68 4.87 1.39 -19.39
C LEU A 68 6.38 1.51 -19.46
N GLU A 69 7.05 0.49 -20.02
CA GLU A 69 8.49 0.58 -20.33
C GLU A 69 8.74 1.86 -21.14
N SER A 70 8.08 1.99 -22.31
CA SER A 70 8.15 3.11 -23.27
C SER A 70 7.79 4.48 -22.69
N PHE A 71 7.04 4.57 -21.60
CA PHE A 71 6.71 5.85 -20.98
C PHE A 71 7.84 6.37 -20.10
N GLY A 72 8.31 5.55 -19.17
CA GLY A 72 9.45 5.99 -18.36
C GLY A 72 10.67 6.17 -19.21
N GLN A 73 10.70 5.45 -20.35
CA GLN A 73 11.56 5.68 -21.49
C GLN A 73 11.73 7.16 -21.80
N LEU A 74 10.64 7.88 -21.87
CA LEU A 74 10.67 9.29 -22.18
C LEU A 74 11.18 10.16 -21.03
N ILE A 75 10.88 9.82 -19.78
CA ILE A 75 11.01 10.76 -18.64
C ILE A 75 12.33 10.66 -17.86
N ALA A 76 13.21 9.68 -18.08
CA ALA A 76 14.50 9.64 -17.35
C ALA A 76 15.79 9.85 -18.14
N THR A 77 16.81 10.22 -17.37
CA THR A 77 18.14 10.63 -17.81
C THR A 77 18.91 9.49 -18.48
N PRO A 78 19.84 9.78 -19.41
CA PRO A 78 20.55 8.74 -20.18
C PRO A 78 21.23 7.64 -19.33
N ALA A 79 21.83 8.01 -18.20
CA ALA A 79 22.49 7.06 -17.29
C ALA A 79 21.51 6.05 -16.66
N ASN A 80 20.28 6.48 -16.37
CA ASN A 80 19.27 5.65 -15.72
C ASN A 80 18.56 4.71 -16.72
N ARG A 81 18.63 5.01 -18.04
CA ARG A 81 17.95 4.21 -19.08
C ARG A 81 18.44 2.77 -19.17
N ARG A 82 19.76 2.58 -19.15
CA ARG A 82 20.36 1.25 -19.24
C ARG A 82 20.00 0.37 -18.02
N ARG A 83 19.96 0.97 -16.83
CA ARG A 83 19.66 0.25 -15.59
C ARG A 83 18.21 -0.22 -15.57
N SER A 84 17.26 0.66 -15.85
CA SER A 84 15.84 0.30 -15.86
C SER A 84 15.52 -0.78 -16.88
N HIS A 85 16.08 -0.71 -18.10
CA HIS A 85 15.89 -1.76 -19.09
C HIS A 85 16.45 -3.13 -18.62
N GLN A 86 17.56 -3.11 -17.89
CA GLN A 86 18.10 -4.32 -17.27
C GLN A 86 17.18 -4.85 -16.15
N GLU A 87 16.62 -3.98 -15.32
CA GLU A 87 15.66 -4.34 -14.27
C GLU A 87 14.39 -4.99 -14.85
N ILE A 88 13.88 -4.49 -15.99
CA ILE A 88 12.75 -5.12 -16.70
C ILE A 88 13.14 -6.50 -17.22
N LYS A 89 14.30 -6.63 -17.85
CA LYS A 89 14.78 -7.94 -18.35
C LYS A 89 15.00 -8.94 -17.22
N ASP A 90 15.52 -8.49 -16.09
CA ASP A 90 15.73 -9.33 -14.91
C ASP A 90 14.38 -9.75 -14.31
N LEU A 91 13.38 -8.85 -14.31
CA LEU A 91 12.01 -9.17 -13.96
C LEU A 91 11.42 -10.21 -14.91
N GLU A 92 11.42 -9.96 -16.23
CA GLU A 92 10.94 -10.91 -17.25
C GLU A 92 11.55 -12.31 -17.03
N LYS A 93 12.87 -12.37 -16.84
CA LYS A 93 13.60 -13.62 -16.60
C LYS A 93 13.21 -14.27 -15.28
N THR A 94 12.98 -13.49 -14.22
CA THR A 94 12.57 -14.01 -12.91
C THR A 94 11.16 -14.63 -12.96
N LEU A 95 10.26 -14.01 -13.73
CA LEU A 95 8.86 -14.44 -13.83
C LEU A 95 8.68 -15.65 -14.73
N LEU A 96 9.32 -15.64 -15.89
CA LEU A 96 9.13 -16.65 -16.94
C LEU A 96 10.25 -17.70 -16.96
N GLY A 97 11.37 -17.47 -16.28
CA GLY A 97 12.51 -18.38 -16.30
C GLY A 97 12.19 -19.79 -15.81
N LYS A 98 11.15 -19.96 -14.97
CA LYS A 98 10.67 -21.26 -14.49
C LYS A 98 9.56 -21.88 -15.35
N THR A 99 8.95 -21.12 -16.24
CA THR A 99 7.89 -21.62 -17.15
C THR A 99 8.49 -22.10 -18.48
N GLY A 100 9.72 -21.67 -18.80
CA GLY A 100 10.36 -21.93 -20.10
C GLY A 100 9.81 -21.04 -21.21
N LEU A 101 8.96 -20.06 -20.88
CA LEU A 101 8.38 -19.12 -21.84
C LEU A 101 9.34 -17.96 -22.11
N ASN A 102 9.38 -17.50 -23.35
CA ASN A 102 10.08 -16.30 -23.76
C ASN A 102 9.09 -15.17 -24.02
N TYR A 103 9.11 -14.12 -23.18
CA TYR A 103 8.18 -13.01 -23.30
C TYR A 103 8.18 -12.36 -24.70
N GLN A 104 9.36 -12.00 -25.20
CA GLN A 104 9.52 -11.26 -26.46
C GLN A 104 9.04 -12.08 -27.68
N LYS A 105 9.23 -13.40 -27.67
CA LYS A 105 8.86 -14.28 -28.79
C LYS A 105 7.47 -14.88 -28.67
N GLU A 106 7.03 -15.23 -27.47
CA GLU A 106 5.86 -16.07 -27.25
C GLU A 106 4.67 -15.32 -26.63
N ILE A 107 4.85 -14.16 -25.99
CA ILE A 107 3.76 -13.44 -25.29
C ILE A 107 3.52 -12.06 -25.93
N LYS A 108 4.56 -11.24 -26.05
CA LYS A 108 4.50 -9.87 -26.60
C LYS A 108 3.79 -9.74 -27.97
N PRO A 109 3.93 -10.68 -28.93
CA PRO A 109 3.34 -10.52 -30.25
C PRO A 109 1.81 -10.44 -30.26
N TRP A 110 1.13 -11.04 -29.27
CA TRP A 110 -0.33 -11.08 -29.18
C TRP A 110 -0.89 -10.39 -27.93
N LEU A 111 -0.05 -10.02 -26.97
CA LEU A 111 -0.45 -9.32 -25.76
C LEU A 111 -1.12 -7.96 -26.08
N GLY A 112 -2.35 -7.79 -25.59
CA GLY A 112 -3.15 -6.58 -25.65
C GLY A 112 -2.81 -5.57 -24.55
N GLU A 113 -3.78 -4.74 -24.17
CA GLU A 113 -3.60 -3.67 -23.18
C GLU A 113 -3.97 -4.13 -21.76
N GLU A 114 -4.92 -5.05 -21.63
CA GLU A 114 -5.39 -5.54 -20.34
C GLU A 114 -4.75 -6.88 -19.91
N ILE A 115 -4.21 -6.90 -18.69
CA ILE A 115 -3.81 -8.13 -17.98
C ILE A 115 -4.50 -8.11 -16.61
N THR A 116 -5.41 -9.04 -16.38
CA THR A 116 -6.19 -9.13 -15.15
C THR A 116 -5.90 -10.44 -14.42
N LEU A 117 -5.51 -10.34 -13.15
CA LEU A 117 -5.32 -11.45 -12.22
C LEU A 117 -6.36 -11.36 -11.11
N ALA A 118 -7.02 -12.48 -10.79
CA ALA A 118 -7.96 -12.54 -9.68
C ALA A 118 -7.73 -13.78 -8.81
N VAL A 119 -7.93 -13.61 -7.50
CA VAL A 119 -8.30 -14.72 -6.62
C VAL A 119 -9.81 -14.84 -6.71
N THR A 120 -10.30 -15.95 -7.23
CA THR A 120 -11.73 -16.13 -7.55
C THR A 120 -12.53 -16.63 -6.35
N SER A 121 -11.91 -17.50 -5.54
CA SER A 121 -12.45 -18.01 -4.28
C SER A 121 -11.31 -18.38 -3.33
N LEU A 122 -11.58 -18.43 -2.02
CA LEU A 122 -10.62 -18.99 -1.06
C LEU A 122 -10.51 -20.51 -1.19
N ASP A 123 -11.61 -21.15 -1.55
CA ASP A 123 -11.70 -22.59 -1.71
C ASP A 123 -12.56 -22.94 -2.93
N PHE A 124 -11.92 -23.31 -4.05
CA PHE A 124 -12.62 -23.49 -5.33
C PHE A 124 -13.33 -24.83 -5.44
N ASP A 125 -12.90 -25.85 -4.70
CA ASP A 125 -13.50 -27.18 -4.68
C ASP A 125 -14.45 -27.40 -3.49
N ARG A 126 -14.39 -26.55 -2.46
CA ARG A 126 -15.24 -26.59 -1.25
C ARG A 126 -15.11 -27.91 -0.50
N ASP A 127 -13.90 -28.47 -0.50
CA ASP A 127 -13.58 -29.76 0.10
C ASP A 127 -12.85 -29.55 1.42
N THR A 128 -13.56 -29.76 2.52
CA THR A 128 -13.03 -29.57 3.87
C THR A 128 -11.88 -30.53 4.20
N ASP A 129 -11.78 -31.67 3.50
CA ASP A 129 -10.83 -32.73 3.83
C ASP A 129 -9.43 -32.45 3.26
N ASN A 130 -9.31 -31.55 2.29
CA ASN A 130 -8.05 -31.26 1.60
C ASN A 130 -7.46 -29.86 1.91
N GLY A 131 -8.13 -29.12 2.81
CA GLY A 131 -7.77 -27.78 3.24
C GLY A 131 -8.02 -26.70 2.18
N ILE A 132 -7.84 -25.43 2.55
CA ILE A 132 -8.21 -24.29 1.69
C ILE A 132 -7.43 -24.30 0.36
N GLN A 133 -8.13 -24.38 -0.78
CA GLN A 133 -7.57 -24.29 -2.13
C GLN A 133 -8.04 -23.06 -2.89
N PRO A 134 -7.26 -21.96 -2.92
CA PRO A 134 -7.66 -20.75 -3.64
C PRO A 134 -7.78 -20.97 -5.14
N GLY A 135 -8.83 -20.43 -5.73
CA GLY A 135 -8.98 -20.30 -7.16
C GLY A 135 -8.19 -19.10 -7.69
N TYR A 136 -7.47 -19.29 -8.79
CA TYR A 136 -6.71 -18.24 -9.46
C TYR A 136 -7.09 -18.19 -10.93
N LEU A 137 -7.37 -16.98 -11.41
CA LEU A 137 -7.72 -16.70 -12.80
C LEU A 137 -6.82 -15.59 -13.34
N LEU A 138 -6.20 -15.85 -14.48
CA LEU A 138 -5.47 -14.86 -15.28
C LEU A 138 -6.22 -14.67 -16.59
N ALA A 139 -6.65 -13.47 -16.88
CA ALA A 139 -7.29 -13.06 -18.11
C ALA A 139 -6.39 -12.06 -18.84
N ILE A 140 -6.05 -12.36 -20.08
CA ILE A 140 -5.16 -11.52 -20.89
C ILE A 140 -5.91 -11.12 -22.15
N GLU A 141 -6.08 -9.81 -22.36
CA GLU A 141 -6.56 -9.29 -23.63
C GLU A 141 -5.52 -9.59 -24.72
N SER A 142 -6.02 -10.00 -25.88
CA SER A 142 -5.21 -10.28 -27.06
C SER A 142 -5.50 -9.27 -28.15
N LYS A 143 -4.45 -8.61 -28.65
CA LYS A 143 -4.52 -7.79 -29.86
C LYS A 143 -4.48 -8.62 -31.15
N ASP A 144 -4.14 -9.91 -31.04
CA ASP A 144 -3.98 -10.84 -32.16
C ASP A 144 -4.39 -12.25 -31.70
N GLY A 145 -5.70 -12.52 -31.78
CA GLY A 145 -6.30 -13.75 -31.27
C GLY A 145 -5.80 -15.02 -31.97
N GLU A 146 -5.38 -14.93 -33.24
CA GLU A 146 -4.81 -16.07 -33.96
C GLU A 146 -3.43 -16.43 -33.39
N ARG A 147 -2.54 -15.45 -33.19
CA ARG A 147 -1.25 -15.70 -32.53
C ARG A 147 -1.40 -16.19 -31.09
N ALA A 148 -2.42 -15.74 -30.37
CA ALA A 148 -2.72 -16.26 -29.04
C ALA A 148 -3.13 -17.74 -29.08
N LYS A 149 -3.95 -18.15 -30.06
CA LYS A 149 -4.30 -19.57 -30.28
C LYS A 149 -3.08 -20.41 -30.65
N GLU A 150 -2.23 -19.91 -31.56
CA GLU A 150 -0.97 -20.56 -31.94
C GLU A 150 -0.06 -20.74 -30.71
N PHE A 151 0.06 -19.71 -29.87
CA PHE A 151 0.81 -19.78 -28.62
C PHE A 151 0.29 -20.90 -27.70
N LEU A 152 -1.04 -20.99 -27.52
CA LEU A 152 -1.64 -22.04 -26.72
C LEU A 152 -1.36 -23.42 -27.33
N GLN A 153 -1.60 -23.61 -28.63
CA GLN A 153 -1.35 -24.86 -29.33
C GLN A 153 0.12 -25.30 -29.22
N ALA A 154 1.07 -24.37 -29.38
CA ALA A 154 2.50 -24.64 -29.27
C ALA A 154 2.89 -24.99 -27.82
N SER A 155 2.37 -24.24 -26.84
CA SER A 155 2.61 -24.49 -25.41
C SER A 155 2.12 -25.87 -25.00
N TYR A 156 0.94 -26.25 -25.48
CA TYR A 156 0.34 -27.55 -25.26
C TYR A 156 1.08 -28.69 -25.95
N SER A 157 1.52 -28.48 -27.19
CA SER A 157 2.33 -29.48 -27.91
C SER A 157 3.64 -29.77 -27.20
N LYS A 158 4.34 -28.74 -26.70
CA LYS A 158 5.57 -28.91 -25.90
C LYS A 158 5.31 -29.73 -24.63
N GLN A 159 4.15 -29.54 -24.00
CA GLN A 159 3.80 -30.21 -22.75
C GLN A 159 3.33 -31.65 -22.94
N ALA A 160 2.59 -31.96 -24.02
CA ALA A 160 2.17 -33.32 -24.36
C ALA A 160 3.39 -34.24 -24.60
N VAL A 161 4.48 -33.71 -25.14
CA VAL A 161 5.75 -34.44 -25.37
C VAL A 161 6.50 -34.73 -24.05
N SER A 162 6.18 -34.04 -22.95
CA SER A 162 6.88 -34.22 -21.67
C SER A 162 6.53 -35.53 -20.94
N GLY A 163 5.48 -36.25 -21.37
CA GLY A 163 5.08 -37.58 -20.86
C GLY A 163 4.56 -37.60 -19.42
N LYS A 164 4.36 -36.45 -18.77
CA LYS A 164 3.92 -36.35 -17.36
C LYS A 164 2.40 -36.18 -17.20
N PHE A 165 1.74 -35.62 -18.21
CA PHE A 165 0.32 -35.27 -18.18
C PHE A 165 -0.32 -35.63 -19.51
N ASP A 166 -1.58 -36.06 -19.47
CA ASP A 166 -2.46 -36.10 -20.63
C ASP A 166 -3.07 -34.70 -20.85
N LEU A 167 -3.23 -34.32 -22.11
CA LEU A 167 -3.81 -33.04 -22.47
C LEU A 167 -5.24 -33.28 -22.95
N VAL A 168 -6.20 -32.73 -22.19
CA VAL A 168 -7.62 -32.93 -22.46
C VAL A 168 -8.21 -31.70 -23.12
N PHE A 169 -8.91 -31.93 -24.23
CA PHE A 169 -9.72 -30.95 -24.93
C PHE A 169 -11.19 -31.26 -24.64
N GLU A 170 -11.91 -30.31 -24.06
CA GLU A 170 -13.29 -30.51 -23.65
C GLU A 170 -14.15 -29.32 -24.07
N PRO A 171 -15.17 -29.50 -24.93
CA PRO A 171 -16.11 -28.44 -25.22
C PRO A 171 -17.00 -28.17 -24.00
N TYR A 172 -17.07 -26.91 -23.57
CA TYR A 172 -17.91 -26.47 -22.47
C TYR A 172 -18.66 -25.21 -22.87
N LYS A 173 -19.98 -25.32 -23.00
CA LYS A 173 -20.88 -24.20 -23.34
C LYS A 173 -20.42 -23.40 -24.58
N GLY A 174 -19.95 -24.11 -25.61
CA GLY A 174 -19.48 -23.51 -26.86
C GLY A 174 -18.03 -23.02 -26.86
N ILE A 175 -17.30 -23.15 -25.75
CA ILE A 175 -15.88 -22.80 -25.63
C ILE A 175 -15.06 -24.08 -25.46
N ASN A 176 -13.96 -24.20 -26.20
CA ASN A 176 -13.04 -25.33 -26.06
C ASN A 176 -12.12 -25.09 -24.88
N LEU A 177 -12.24 -25.92 -23.85
CA LEU A 177 -11.35 -25.93 -22.68
C LEU A 177 -10.17 -26.84 -22.94
N ILE A 178 -9.00 -26.42 -22.49
CA ILE A 178 -7.79 -27.21 -22.60
C ILE A 178 -7.17 -27.31 -21.20
N TYR A 179 -7.00 -28.51 -20.68
CA TYR A 179 -6.44 -28.70 -19.34
C TYR A 179 -5.58 -29.96 -19.23
N GLN A 180 -4.68 -29.94 -18.25
CA GLN A 180 -3.80 -31.06 -17.95
C GLN A 180 -4.52 -32.07 -17.05
N ARG A 181 -4.36 -33.37 -17.34
CA ARG A 181 -4.81 -34.48 -16.49
C ARG A 181 -3.59 -35.34 -16.13
N PRO A 182 -3.37 -35.68 -14.85
CA PRO A 182 -2.23 -36.50 -14.45
C PRO A 182 -2.41 -37.93 -14.95
N LEU A 183 -1.32 -38.56 -15.39
CA LEU A 183 -1.32 -39.96 -15.81
C LEU A 183 -1.28 -40.94 -14.62
N THR A 184 -0.86 -40.49 -13.44
CA THR A 184 -0.81 -41.26 -12.19
C THR A 184 -1.60 -40.57 -11.07
N ALA A 185 -2.42 -41.34 -10.35
CA ALA A 185 -3.12 -40.86 -9.17
C ALA A 185 -2.11 -40.55 -8.04
N GLY A 186 -2.13 -39.32 -7.51
CA GLY A 186 -1.25 -38.87 -6.41
C GLY A 186 -0.30 -37.72 -6.78
N ASP A 187 -0.11 -37.41 -8.07
CA ASP A 187 0.61 -36.19 -8.47
C ASP A 187 -0.34 -34.99 -8.40
N ASN A 188 -0.54 -34.46 -7.18
CA ASN A 188 -1.40 -33.30 -6.88
C ASN A 188 -0.87 -31.97 -7.44
N ASN A 189 -0.08 -31.98 -8.51
CA ASN A 189 0.36 -30.79 -9.20
C ASN A 189 -0.81 -30.14 -9.96
N ARG A 190 -1.51 -29.28 -9.23
CA ARG A 190 -2.53 -28.31 -9.63
C ARG A 190 -2.48 -27.94 -11.13
N PHE A 191 -3.38 -28.57 -11.87
CA PHE A 191 -3.41 -28.56 -13.34
C PHE A 191 -3.84 -27.21 -13.90
N LEU A 192 -3.02 -26.68 -14.80
CA LEU A 192 -3.36 -25.49 -15.57
C LEU A 192 -4.48 -25.81 -16.56
N ALA A 193 -5.51 -24.97 -16.57
CA ALA A 193 -6.56 -24.97 -17.57
C ALA A 193 -6.53 -23.65 -18.35
N SER A 194 -6.81 -23.67 -19.65
CA SER A 194 -6.99 -22.45 -20.44
C SER A 194 -8.16 -22.53 -21.41
N ALA A 195 -8.60 -21.35 -21.84
CA ALA A 195 -9.57 -21.18 -22.91
C ALA A 195 -9.34 -19.83 -23.62
N VAL A 196 -9.78 -19.73 -24.87
CA VAL A 196 -9.87 -18.45 -25.60
C VAL A 196 -11.34 -18.08 -25.73
N VAL A 197 -11.70 -16.87 -25.28
CA VAL A 197 -13.07 -16.34 -25.29
C VAL A 197 -13.05 -14.95 -25.91
N GLY A 198 -13.56 -14.82 -27.13
CA GLY A 198 -13.40 -13.59 -27.92
C GLY A 198 -11.91 -13.23 -28.04
N ASP A 199 -11.57 -12.00 -27.67
CA ASP A 199 -10.20 -11.50 -27.66
C ASP A 199 -9.49 -11.71 -26.30
N THR A 200 -10.01 -12.57 -25.41
CA THR A 200 -9.41 -12.83 -24.10
C THR A 200 -8.90 -14.27 -23.99
N VAL A 201 -7.65 -14.41 -23.56
CA VAL A 201 -7.07 -15.70 -23.18
C VAL A 201 -7.19 -15.87 -21.66
N LEU A 202 -7.85 -16.93 -21.23
CA LEU A 202 -8.04 -17.27 -19.82
C LEU A 202 -7.10 -18.40 -19.42
N PHE A 203 -6.40 -18.24 -18.30
CA PHE A 203 -5.66 -19.30 -17.63
C PHE A 203 -6.16 -19.44 -16.19
N ALA A 204 -6.37 -20.67 -15.75
CA ALA A 204 -6.79 -20.96 -14.40
C ALA A 204 -5.93 -22.07 -13.78
N ASN A 205 -5.84 -22.06 -12.45
CA ASN A 205 -5.17 -23.12 -11.70
C ASN A 205 -5.92 -24.45 -11.62
N ASN A 206 -7.18 -24.47 -12.08
CA ASN A 206 -8.01 -25.66 -12.14
C ASN A 206 -9.14 -25.47 -13.16
N ILE A 207 -9.61 -26.56 -13.75
CA ILE A 207 -10.74 -26.57 -14.68
C ILE A 207 -12.05 -26.06 -14.05
N LYS A 208 -12.28 -26.30 -12.74
CA LYS A 208 -13.45 -25.79 -12.02
C LYS A 208 -13.48 -24.25 -12.03
N VAL A 209 -12.33 -23.63 -11.76
CA VAL A 209 -12.16 -22.16 -11.78
C VAL A 209 -12.40 -21.59 -13.18
N LEU A 210 -11.91 -22.27 -14.23
CA LEU A 210 -12.14 -21.85 -15.61
C LEU A 210 -13.63 -21.95 -15.99
N ARG A 211 -14.31 -23.05 -15.62
CA ARG A 211 -15.75 -23.21 -15.85
C ARG A 211 -16.56 -22.15 -15.10
N GLU A 212 -16.19 -21.83 -13.87
CA GLU A 212 -16.81 -20.74 -13.10
C GLU A 212 -16.64 -19.38 -13.79
N ALA A 213 -15.43 -19.08 -14.29
CA ALA A 213 -15.19 -17.86 -15.06
C ALA A 213 -16.08 -17.74 -16.30
N LEU A 214 -16.34 -18.85 -17.00
CA LEU A 214 -17.27 -18.88 -18.13
C LEU A 214 -18.74 -18.76 -17.71
N ASN A 215 -19.11 -19.29 -16.54
CA ASN A 215 -20.46 -19.12 -15.99
C ASN A 215 -20.74 -17.66 -15.61
N ASN A 216 -19.75 -16.95 -15.06
CA ASN A 216 -19.86 -15.53 -14.72
C ASN A 216 -20.19 -14.65 -15.93
N VAL A 217 -19.68 -15.00 -17.11
CA VAL A 217 -19.99 -14.30 -18.37
C VAL A 217 -21.46 -14.49 -18.77
N GLN A 218 -22.01 -15.68 -18.55
CA GLN A 218 -23.37 -16.03 -18.97
C GLN A 218 -24.45 -15.51 -18.03
N VAL A 219 -24.12 -15.36 -16.74
CA VAL A 219 -25.06 -14.89 -15.72
C VAL A 219 -24.57 -13.55 -15.17
N PRO A 220 -25.16 -12.43 -15.63
CA PRO A 220 -24.75 -11.08 -15.24
C PRO A 220 -24.57 -10.91 -13.72
N ASP A 221 -25.47 -11.46 -12.91
CA ASP A 221 -25.47 -11.31 -11.45
C ASP A 221 -24.37 -12.08 -10.72
N LEU A 222 -23.59 -12.92 -11.42
CA LEU A 222 -22.47 -13.65 -10.82
C LEU A 222 -21.14 -12.93 -10.98
N ASN A 223 -20.99 -12.06 -11.99
CA ASN A 223 -19.72 -11.42 -12.28
C ASN A 223 -19.49 -10.11 -11.53
N LEU A 224 -18.22 -9.78 -11.33
CA LEU A 224 -17.77 -8.60 -10.61
C LEU A 224 -18.14 -7.32 -11.34
N LYS A 225 -18.06 -7.30 -12.68
CA LYS A 225 -18.38 -6.13 -13.51
C LYS A 225 -19.79 -5.57 -13.26
N ASN A 226 -20.76 -6.45 -12.97
CA ASN A 226 -22.15 -6.08 -12.71
C ASN A 226 -22.48 -5.99 -11.20
N SER A 227 -21.50 -6.13 -10.31
CA SER A 227 -21.71 -5.96 -8.88
C SER A 227 -21.99 -4.48 -8.57
N PRO A 228 -23.05 -4.12 -7.81
CA PRO A 228 -23.33 -2.74 -7.41
C PRO A 228 -22.15 -2.09 -6.69
N ASP A 229 -21.55 -2.80 -5.72
CA ASP A 229 -20.40 -2.29 -4.96
C ASP A 229 -19.17 -2.04 -5.86
N TYR A 230 -19.01 -2.83 -6.93
CA TYR A 230 -17.93 -2.63 -7.89
C TYR A 230 -18.18 -1.37 -8.74
N GLN A 231 -19.38 -1.24 -9.29
CA GLN A 231 -19.76 -0.09 -10.11
C GLN A 231 -19.69 1.22 -9.31
N GLU A 232 -20.12 1.20 -8.06
CA GLU A 232 -20.03 2.35 -7.15
C GLU A 232 -18.56 2.73 -6.89
N ALA A 233 -17.69 1.75 -6.63
CA ALA A 233 -16.27 2.03 -6.38
C ALA A 233 -15.56 2.57 -7.62
N ILE A 234 -15.79 1.98 -8.79
CA ILE A 234 -15.14 2.37 -10.05
C ILE A 234 -15.66 3.72 -10.55
N LYS A 235 -16.95 4.04 -10.37
CA LYS A 235 -17.53 5.34 -10.74
C LYS A 235 -16.85 6.52 -10.03
N ASN A 236 -16.33 6.29 -8.82
CA ASN A 236 -15.60 7.29 -8.03
C ASN A 236 -14.12 7.44 -8.44
N ILE A 237 -13.65 6.66 -9.41
CA ILE A 237 -12.30 6.73 -9.97
C ILE A 237 -12.36 7.46 -11.32
N THR A 238 -12.25 8.78 -11.27
CA THR A 238 -12.38 9.65 -12.44
C THR A 238 -11.06 9.97 -13.13
N GLU A 239 -9.92 9.77 -12.46
CA GLU A 239 -8.61 10.05 -13.05
C GLU A 239 -8.16 8.95 -14.03
N PRO A 240 -7.30 9.30 -15.01
CA PRO A 240 -6.61 8.30 -15.83
C PRO A 240 -5.77 7.35 -14.97
N ARG A 241 -5.79 6.06 -15.29
CA ARG A 241 -5.06 5.03 -14.55
C ARG A 241 -4.36 4.04 -15.46
N ILE A 242 -3.31 3.43 -14.95
CA ILE A 242 -2.61 2.32 -15.61
C ILE A 242 -2.99 0.97 -15.00
N ALA A 243 -3.51 0.95 -13.77
CA ALA A 243 -3.98 -0.27 -13.13
C ALA A 243 -5.12 0.01 -12.14
N ILE A 244 -5.93 -1.02 -11.88
CA ILE A 244 -6.97 -1.02 -10.85
C ILE A 244 -6.82 -2.29 -10.00
N VAL A 245 -6.90 -2.12 -8.68
CA VAL A 245 -7.06 -3.20 -7.72
C VAL A 245 -8.44 -3.05 -7.11
N TYR A 246 -9.21 -4.13 -7.05
CA TYR A 246 -10.48 -4.20 -6.33
C TYR A 246 -10.41 -5.32 -5.30
N GLY A 247 -10.63 -5.00 -4.03
CA GLY A 247 -10.53 -5.94 -2.92
C GLY A 247 -11.81 -6.00 -2.09
N ASN A 248 -12.25 -7.22 -1.79
CA ASN A 248 -13.26 -7.51 -0.79
C ASN A 248 -12.55 -7.76 0.56
N LEU A 249 -12.48 -6.72 1.40
CA LEU A 249 -11.55 -6.68 2.54
C LEU A 249 -11.69 -7.87 3.52
N PRO A 250 -12.91 -8.30 3.94
CA PRO A 250 -13.05 -9.46 4.82
C PRO A 250 -12.53 -10.78 4.20
N THR A 251 -12.83 -11.02 2.93
CA THR A 251 -12.35 -12.24 2.25
C THR A 251 -10.86 -12.15 1.91
N LEU A 252 -10.36 -10.94 1.64
CA LEU A 252 -8.96 -10.66 1.37
C LEU A 252 -8.11 -10.83 2.63
N SER A 253 -8.58 -10.36 3.79
CA SER A 253 -7.89 -10.56 5.07
C SER A 253 -7.82 -12.05 5.43
N ALA A 254 -8.93 -12.79 5.28
CA ALA A 254 -8.96 -14.23 5.47
C ALA A 254 -7.99 -14.96 4.51
N TRP A 255 -7.91 -14.54 3.24
CA TRP A 255 -6.94 -15.08 2.29
C TRP A 255 -5.49 -14.87 2.72
N ILE A 256 -5.14 -13.65 3.12
CA ILE A 256 -3.78 -13.26 3.53
C ILE A 256 -3.41 -13.99 4.84
N ALA A 257 -4.35 -14.08 5.78
CA ALA A 257 -4.18 -14.79 7.05
C ALA A 257 -4.22 -16.32 6.90
N ASN A 258 -4.58 -16.84 5.72
CA ASN A 258 -4.84 -18.26 5.47
C ASN A 258 -5.84 -18.85 6.48
N GLN A 259 -6.92 -18.10 6.71
CA GLN A 259 -8.04 -18.43 7.58
C GLN A 259 -9.32 -18.66 6.74
N PRO A 260 -10.32 -19.39 7.26
CA PRO A 260 -11.62 -19.48 6.60
C PRO A 260 -12.29 -18.11 6.50
N VAL A 261 -13.18 -17.94 5.50
CA VAL A 261 -14.00 -16.72 5.40
C VAL A 261 -14.91 -16.66 6.63
N PRO A 262 -15.06 -15.50 7.31
CA PRO A 262 -16.07 -15.34 8.35
C PRO A 262 -17.46 -15.74 7.83
N GLU A 263 -18.21 -16.55 8.59
CA GLU A 263 -19.51 -17.10 8.15
C GLU A 263 -20.57 -16.03 7.88
N SER A 264 -20.39 -14.82 8.42
CA SER A 264 -21.18 -13.64 8.08
C SER A 264 -20.26 -12.41 8.03
N PRO A 265 -19.84 -11.95 6.85
CA PRO A 265 -19.29 -10.61 6.76
C PRO A 265 -20.46 -9.64 6.71
N GLU A 266 -20.98 -9.24 7.88
CA GLU A 266 -21.82 -8.04 7.98
C GLU A 266 -21.09 -6.82 7.36
N ALA A 267 -19.75 -6.84 7.44
CA ALA A 267 -18.85 -5.94 6.74
C ALA A 267 -18.91 -6.11 5.21
N LYS A 268 -19.60 -5.18 4.53
CA LYS A 268 -19.55 -5.00 3.07
C LYS A 268 -18.33 -4.18 2.62
N GLN A 269 -17.23 -4.22 3.35
CA GLN A 269 -16.08 -3.37 3.07
C GLN A 269 -15.44 -3.74 1.73
N ARG A 270 -15.43 -2.79 0.79
CA ARG A 270 -14.85 -2.93 -0.55
C ARG A 270 -13.89 -1.78 -0.80
N LEU A 271 -12.69 -2.10 -1.28
CA LEU A 271 -11.67 -1.12 -1.62
C LEU A 271 -11.34 -1.23 -3.10
N ALA A 272 -11.62 -0.17 -3.86
CA ALA A 272 -11.02 0.02 -5.17
C ALA A 272 -9.81 0.95 -5.05
N THR A 273 -8.73 0.62 -5.74
CA THR A 273 -7.51 1.42 -5.81
C THR A 273 -7.09 1.55 -7.26
N ALA A 274 -7.02 2.77 -7.78
CA ALA A 274 -6.51 3.04 -9.12
C ALA A 274 -5.14 3.69 -9.08
N PHE A 275 -4.25 3.22 -9.94
CA PHE A 275 -2.86 3.67 -9.99
C PHE A 275 -2.64 4.55 -11.21
N THR A 276 -2.10 5.73 -11.00
CA THR A 276 -1.86 6.78 -11.99
C THR A 276 -0.38 7.12 -12.01
N LEU A 277 0.18 7.26 -13.21
CA LEU A 277 1.55 7.73 -13.38
C LEU A 277 1.63 9.25 -13.15
N LYS A 278 2.58 9.70 -12.33
CA LYS A 278 2.92 11.13 -12.19
C LYS A 278 4.42 11.33 -12.32
N SER A 279 4.83 12.58 -12.53
CA SER A 279 6.26 12.94 -12.51
C SER A 279 6.86 12.58 -11.14
N GLY A 280 7.88 11.72 -11.14
CA GLY A 280 8.57 11.30 -9.92
C GLY A 280 7.89 10.18 -9.13
N GLY A 281 6.82 9.54 -9.62
CA GLY A 281 6.22 8.42 -8.89
C GLY A 281 4.88 7.92 -9.40
N ILE A 282 4.20 7.17 -8.54
CA ILE A 282 2.85 6.63 -8.78
C ILE A 282 1.92 7.22 -7.74
N VAL A 283 0.75 7.67 -8.17
CA VAL A 283 -0.36 8.03 -7.29
C VAL A 283 -1.37 6.89 -7.29
N ALA A 284 -1.82 6.46 -6.12
CA ALA A 284 -2.91 5.53 -5.96
C ALA A 284 -4.10 6.25 -5.33
N GLN A 285 -5.23 6.28 -6.03
CA GLN A 285 -6.50 6.81 -5.52
C GLN A 285 -7.35 5.66 -5.01
N THR A 286 -7.96 5.84 -3.85
CA THR A 286 -8.77 4.82 -3.20
C THR A 286 -10.23 5.23 -3.12
N ALA A 287 -11.12 4.26 -3.24
CA ALA A 287 -12.54 4.35 -2.97
C ALA A 287 -12.92 3.20 -2.03
N LEU A 288 -13.19 3.52 -0.77
CA LEU A 288 -13.59 2.57 0.27
C LEU A 288 -15.09 2.69 0.54
N ILE A 289 -15.80 1.59 0.38
CA ILE A 289 -17.25 1.47 0.57
C ILE A 289 -17.52 0.52 1.74
N GLY A 290 -18.67 0.67 2.41
CA GLY A 290 -19.12 -0.28 3.43
C GLY A 290 -18.54 -0.06 4.83
N VAL A 291 -18.03 1.14 5.12
CA VAL A 291 -17.70 1.58 6.49
C VAL A 291 -18.98 2.11 7.15
N LEU A 292 -19.16 1.93 8.47
CA LEU A 292 -20.29 2.48 9.22
C LEU A 292 -20.13 4.00 9.45
N GLY A 293 -21.23 4.71 9.71
CA GLY A 293 -21.20 6.15 10.07
C GLY A 293 -20.84 7.11 8.92
N GLN A 294 -21.27 6.79 7.69
CA GLN A 294 -20.90 7.58 6.49
C GLN A 294 -21.81 8.78 6.24
N ASP A 295 -21.74 9.76 7.12
CA ASP A 295 -22.17 11.10 6.71
C ASP A 295 -21.17 11.65 5.68
N ASN A 296 -21.66 12.46 4.75
CA ASN A 296 -20.80 13.17 3.81
C ASN A 296 -19.90 14.13 4.61
N GLN A 297 -18.59 13.99 4.45
CA GLN A 297 -17.59 14.82 5.10
C GLN A 297 -16.69 15.42 4.04
N ALA A 298 -16.73 16.75 3.90
CA ALA A 298 -15.80 17.47 3.05
C ALA A 298 -14.39 17.47 3.68
N PRO A 299 -13.33 17.58 2.87
CA PRO A 299 -11.97 17.67 3.39
C PRO A 299 -11.79 18.85 4.35
N ILE A 300 -11.04 18.63 5.44
CA ILE A 300 -10.89 19.65 6.50
C ILE A 300 -9.74 20.65 6.28
N LEU A 301 -8.80 20.35 5.38
CA LEU A 301 -7.67 21.22 5.03
C LEU A 301 -7.74 21.69 3.58
N SER A 302 -7.42 22.96 3.36
CA SER A 302 -7.15 23.56 2.04
C SER A 302 -5.68 23.94 1.85
N SER A 303 -4.88 23.85 2.91
CA SER A 303 -3.45 24.17 2.94
C SER A 303 -2.76 23.42 4.09
N PRO A 304 -1.43 23.27 4.06
CA PRO A 304 -0.70 22.69 5.18
C PRO A 304 -0.90 23.45 6.49
N VAL A 305 -0.98 22.71 7.59
CA VAL A 305 -1.15 23.26 8.95
C VAL A 305 0.11 23.97 9.43
N GLY A 306 -0.07 25.01 10.24
CA GLY A 306 0.99 25.77 10.90
C GLY A 306 1.85 24.94 11.84
N ALA A 307 1.29 23.89 12.48
CA ALA A 307 2.06 22.96 13.33
C ALA A 307 3.32 22.37 12.64
N LEU A 308 3.31 22.24 11.31
CA LEU A 308 4.46 21.77 10.52
C LEU A 308 5.68 22.70 10.59
N SER A 309 5.55 23.96 11.05
CA SER A 309 6.69 24.87 11.23
C SER A 309 7.65 24.43 12.35
N PHE A 310 7.19 23.55 13.24
CA PHE A 310 7.97 22.99 14.34
C PHE A 310 8.56 21.62 14.01
N ILE A 311 8.36 21.13 12.79
CA ILE A 311 8.87 19.84 12.34
C ILE A 311 10.10 20.07 11.47
N SER A 312 11.22 19.44 11.82
CA SER A 312 12.50 19.59 11.11
C SER A 312 12.45 18.97 9.71
N GLU A 313 13.20 19.54 8.76
CA GLU A 313 13.27 19.06 7.36
C GLU A 313 13.79 17.63 7.16
N ASN A 314 14.52 17.09 8.15
CA ASN A 314 15.08 15.73 8.13
C ASN A 314 14.21 14.71 8.86
N SER A 315 12.96 15.05 9.19
CA SER A 315 12.02 14.13 9.84
C SER A 315 11.79 12.87 8.99
N LEU A 316 11.80 11.72 9.66
CA LEU A 316 11.65 10.39 9.07
C LEU A 316 10.18 10.08 8.78
N VAL A 317 9.30 10.46 9.71
CA VAL A 317 7.85 10.30 9.61
C VAL A 317 7.21 11.62 10.03
N VAL A 318 6.14 12.03 9.35
CA VAL A 318 5.36 13.21 9.69
C VAL A 318 3.88 12.89 9.51
N ALA A 319 3.08 13.05 10.56
CA ALA A 319 1.63 13.06 10.50
C ALA A 319 1.16 14.47 10.87
N ALA A 320 0.26 15.09 10.11
CA ALA A 320 -0.25 16.41 10.45
C ALA A 320 -1.67 16.61 9.92
N SER A 321 -2.56 17.14 10.76
CA SER A 321 -3.96 17.43 10.44
C SER A 321 -4.58 18.39 11.46
N ARG A 322 -5.90 18.39 11.60
CA ARG A 322 -6.69 19.12 12.59
C ARG A 322 -7.61 18.17 13.35
N ASP A 323 -7.93 18.53 14.59
CA ASP A 323 -8.89 17.84 15.45
C ASP A 323 -8.58 16.34 15.62
N LEU A 324 -7.41 16.07 16.22
CA LEU A 324 -6.96 14.70 16.50
C LEU A 324 -7.96 13.96 17.40
N ASN A 325 -8.63 14.67 18.32
CA ASN A 325 -9.70 14.06 19.12
C ASN A 325 -10.77 13.45 18.22
N ARG A 326 -11.34 14.24 17.30
CA ARG A 326 -12.39 13.76 16.40
C ARG A 326 -11.90 12.63 15.50
N PHE A 327 -10.70 12.77 14.94
CA PHE A 327 -10.11 11.71 14.11
C PHE A 327 -10.03 10.39 14.90
N TRP A 328 -9.54 10.45 16.14
CA TRP A 328 -9.37 9.27 16.97
C TRP A 328 -10.70 8.60 17.34
N THR A 329 -11.71 9.39 17.74
CA THR A 329 -13.06 8.89 18.01
C THR A 329 -13.64 8.18 16.78
N GLN A 330 -13.45 8.74 15.57
CA GLN A 330 -13.93 8.12 14.33
C GLN A 330 -13.21 6.82 13.98
N VAL A 331 -11.94 6.68 14.36
CA VAL A 331 -11.18 5.43 14.18
C VAL A 331 -11.70 4.36 15.13
N GLU A 332 -11.91 4.69 16.40
CA GLU A 332 -12.42 3.75 17.42
C GLU A 332 -13.86 3.30 17.12
N GLU A 333 -14.75 4.22 16.73
CA GLU A 333 -16.13 3.89 16.37
C GLU A 333 -16.25 3.18 15.01
N GLY A 334 -15.29 3.43 14.11
CA GLY A 334 -15.33 2.93 12.74
C GLY A 334 -14.73 1.53 12.54
N LEU A 335 -14.02 1.00 13.53
CA LEU A 335 -13.38 -0.31 13.49
C LEU A 335 -14.16 -1.31 14.37
N GLU A 336 -14.37 -2.52 13.85
CA GLU A 336 -14.92 -3.62 14.65
C GLU A 336 -13.94 -3.99 15.78
N ALA A 337 -14.48 -4.31 16.97
CA ALA A 337 -13.69 -4.58 18.17
C ALA A 337 -12.65 -5.71 17.97
N ASP A 338 -12.98 -6.72 17.17
CA ASP A 338 -12.12 -7.88 16.89
C ASP A 338 -11.35 -7.74 15.56
N SER A 339 -11.32 -6.55 14.97
CA SER A 339 -10.59 -6.31 13.72
C SER A 339 -9.08 -6.45 13.92
N PRO A 340 -8.36 -7.19 13.03
CA PRO A 340 -6.89 -7.25 13.07
C PRO A 340 -6.20 -5.86 13.01
N LEU A 341 -6.86 -4.87 12.40
CA LEU A 341 -6.36 -3.48 12.38
C LEU A 341 -6.43 -2.83 13.76
N GLN A 342 -7.50 -3.09 14.53
CA GLN A 342 -7.66 -2.57 15.89
C GLN A 342 -6.57 -3.13 16.82
N GLU A 343 -6.25 -4.41 16.68
CA GLU A 343 -5.17 -5.05 17.44
C GLU A 343 -3.81 -4.41 17.12
N LEU A 344 -3.51 -4.20 15.83
CA LEU A 344 -2.27 -3.55 15.38
C LEU A 344 -2.13 -2.13 15.94
N ILE A 345 -3.20 -1.33 15.87
CA ILE A 345 -3.24 0.04 16.41
C ILE A 345 -2.98 0.02 17.92
N THR A 346 -3.66 -0.85 18.64
CA THR A 346 -3.51 -1.01 20.10
C THR A 346 -2.07 -1.37 20.47
N GLN A 347 -1.44 -2.29 19.74
CA GLN A 347 -0.04 -2.67 19.96
C GLN A 347 0.93 -1.49 19.75
N VAL A 348 0.66 -0.61 18.78
CA VAL A 348 1.49 0.57 18.52
C VAL A 348 1.31 1.60 19.63
N LEU A 349 0.08 1.93 20.03
CA LEU A 349 -0.19 2.88 21.11
C LEU A 349 0.44 2.42 22.43
N ASN A 350 0.32 1.14 22.75
CA ASN A 350 0.87 0.57 23.99
C ASN A 350 2.37 0.80 24.16
N ARG A 351 3.14 0.94 23.07
CA ARG A 351 4.58 1.25 23.15
C ARG A 351 4.85 2.65 23.68
N PHE A 352 3.98 3.62 23.38
CA PHE A 352 4.08 5.00 23.86
C PHE A 352 3.41 5.18 25.22
N GLN A 353 2.37 4.40 25.49
CA GLN A 353 1.60 4.46 26.73
C GLN A 353 2.32 3.83 27.93
N SER A 354 2.96 2.67 27.73
CA SER A 354 3.51 1.85 28.83
C SER A 354 4.58 2.54 29.72
N PRO A 355 5.53 3.35 29.19
CA PRO A 355 6.60 3.93 30.02
C PRO A 355 6.11 4.84 31.16
N LEU A 356 5.04 5.61 30.90
CA LEU A 356 4.45 6.52 31.88
C LEU A 356 3.09 6.03 32.41
N GLY A 357 2.51 4.99 31.78
CA GLY A 357 1.15 4.56 32.04
C GLY A 357 0.11 5.57 31.54
N LEU A 358 0.40 6.20 30.39
CA LEU A 358 -0.48 7.17 29.74
C LEU A 358 -1.65 6.46 29.07
N ASN A 359 -2.80 7.10 29.04
CA ASN A 359 -3.89 6.84 28.12
C ASN A 359 -3.87 7.93 27.05
N LEU A 360 -3.20 7.70 25.91
CA LEU A 360 -3.04 8.73 24.87
C LEU A 360 -4.38 9.34 24.40
N PRO A 361 -5.44 8.55 24.14
CA PRO A 361 -6.78 9.08 23.85
C PRO A 361 -7.29 10.08 24.88
N GLU A 362 -7.18 9.77 26.18
CA GLU A 362 -7.72 10.58 27.26
C GLU A 362 -6.78 11.73 27.67
N ASP A 363 -5.49 11.47 27.80
CA ASP A 363 -4.49 12.39 28.34
C ASP A 363 -3.91 13.35 27.30
N VAL A 364 -3.92 12.96 26.02
CA VAL A 364 -3.29 13.74 24.93
C VAL A 364 -4.29 14.09 23.83
N PHE A 365 -4.98 13.11 23.23
CA PHE A 365 -5.78 13.38 22.03
C PHE A 365 -7.02 14.21 22.37
N SER A 366 -7.59 14.04 23.56
CA SER A 366 -8.82 14.69 24.03
C SER A 366 -8.81 16.23 23.94
N TRP A 367 -7.67 16.87 24.17
CA TRP A 367 -7.50 18.32 24.14
C TRP A 367 -7.05 18.86 22.77
N VAL A 368 -6.66 17.98 21.84
CA VAL A 368 -6.13 18.39 20.53
C VAL A 368 -7.28 18.64 19.56
N ARG A 369 -7.88 19.82 19.67
CA ARG A 369 -9.03 20.28 18.85
C ARG A 369 -8.63 21.13 17.64
N GLY A 370 -7.45 21.72 17.68
CA GLY A 370 -6.90 22.56 16.62
C GLY A 370 -5.97 21.79 15.69
N GLU A 371 -5.02 22.49 15.10
CA GLU A 371 -3.95 21.90 14.31
C GLU A 371 -3.04 21.00 15.15
N TYR A 372 -2.52 19.92 14.55
CA TYR A 372 -1.50 19.11 15.18
C TYR A 372 -0.48 18.58 14.18
N SER A 373 0.70 18.25 14.68
CA SER A 373 1.67 17.44 13.95
C SER A 373 2.42 16.50 14.88
N LEU A 374 2.66 15.29 14.42
CA LEU A 374 3.51 14.28 15.04
C LEU A 374 4.64 13.95 14.07
N ALA A 375 5.88 13.91 14.55
CA ALA A 375 7.02 13.53 13.74
C ALA A 375 7.94 12.56 14.47
N LEU A 376 8.59 11.69 13.69
CA LEU A 376 9.77 10.95 14.12
C LEU A 376 11.00 11.64 13.53
N VAL A 377 11.92 12.05 14.39
CA VAL A 377 13.17 12.74 14.02
C VAL A 377 14.37 11.85 14.30
N PRO A 378 15.48 11.99 13.52
CA PRO A 378 16.71 11.27 13.81
C PRO A 378 17.22 11.56 15.24
N SER A 379 17.79 10.55 15.91
CA SER A 379 18.40 10.69 17.23
C SER A 379 19.92 10.51 17.15
N SER A 380 20.68 11.26 17.97
CA SER A 380 22.13 11.07 18.09
C SER A 380 22.52 9.81 18.87
N LYS A 381 21.60 9.24 19.66
CA LYS A 381 21.86 8.12 20.59
C LYS A 381 21.79 6.72 19.95
N GLY A 382 21.46 6.63 18.66
CA GLY A 382 21.39 5.34 17.96
C GLY A 382 20.42 5.36 16.78
N MET A 383 19.95 4.18 16.37
CA MET A 383 18.97 4.05 15.27
C MET A 383 17.53 4.31 15.71
N GLU A 384 17.24 4.39 17.01
CA GLU A 384 15.88 4.69 17.48
C GLU A 384 15.57 6.17 17.28
N PRO A 385 14.55 6.52 16.49
CA PRO A 385 14.19 7.92 16.31
C PRO A 385 13.51 8.46 17.55
N ASP A 386 13.70 9.75 17.78
CA ASP A 386 12.95 10.50 18.78
C ASP A 386 11.62 10.99 18.19
N SER A 387 10.64 11.27 19.05
CA SER A 387 9.33 11.79 18.64
C SER A 387 9.16 13.27 19.03
N VAL A 388 8.49 14.03 18.17
CA VAL A 388 8.01 15.39 18.43
C VAL A 388 6.51 15.43 18.15
N PHE A 389 5.73 15.89 19.11
CA PHE A 389 4.31 16.16 19.01
C PHE A 389 4.08 17.66 19.21
N VAL A 390 3.19 18.23 18.40
CA VAL A 390 2.82 19.64 18.41
C VAL A 390 1.31 19.71 18.34
N GLY A 391 0.68 20.38 19.29
CA GLY A 391 -0.77 20.59 19.33
C GLY A 391 -1.11 22.06 19.51
N GLU A 392 -2.03 22.57 18.68
CA GLU A 392 -2.56 23.92 18.82
C GLU A 392 -3.41 24.05 20.08
N ARG A 393 -3.15 25.11 20.83
CA ARG A 393 -3.88 25.49 22.03
C ARG A 393 -5.10 26.32 21.63
N VAL A 394 -6.24 25.66 21.55
CA VAL A 394 -7.52 26.29 21.18
C VAL A 394 -8.16 26.95 22.41
N MET A 395 -8.70 28.15 22.24
CA MET A 395 -9.43 28.86 23.29
C MET A 395 -10.62 28.04 23.78
N GLY A 396 -10.77 27.91 25.10
CA GLY A 396 -11.84 27.13 25.73
C GLY A 396 -11.50 25.65 25.94
N VAL A 397 -10.30 25.19 25.56
CA VAL A 397 -9.77 23.87 25.91
C VAL A 397 -8.75 24.02 27.04
N GLU A 398 -8.88 23.23 28.11
CA GLU A 398 -8.03 23.28 29.31
C GLU A 398 -6.69 22.56 29.10
N VAL A 399 -5.86 23.04 28.15
CA VAL A 399 -4.57 22.42 27.83
C VAL A 399 -3.60 22.46 29.01
N ASP A 400 -3.60 23.53 29.82
CA ASP A 400 -2.71 23.63 30.99
C ASP A 400 -2.98 22.53 32.01
N ASN A 401 -4.25 22.20 32.26
CA ASN A 401 -4.64 21.11 33.16
C ASN A 401 -4.18 19.74 32.61
N ALA A 402 -4.29 19.53 31.30
CA ALA A 402 -3.81 18.30 30.66
C ALA A 402 -2.29 18.15 30.79
N ILE A 403 -1.53 19.23 30.59
CA ILE A 403 -0.07 19.21 30.72
C ILE A 403 0.37 19.04 32.18
N GLU A 404 -0.31 19.68 33.13
CA GLU A 404 -0.07 19.47 34.55
C GLU A 404 -0.35 18.02 34.96
N HIS A 405 -1.38 17.39 34.39
CA HIS A 405 -1.66 15.97 34.59
C HIS A 405 -0.51 15.08 34.08
N LEU A 406 0.07 15.38 32.92
CA LEU A 406 1.25 14.65 32.41
C LEU A 406 2.45 14.79 33.35
N ASP A 407 2.68 15.97 33.91
CA ASP A 407 3.72 16.20 34.92
C ASP A 407 3.49 15.36 36.19
N GLU A 408 2.25 15.27 36.66
CA GLU A 408 1.88 14.44 37.80
C GLU A 408 2.08 12.95 37.53
N LEU A 409 1.70 12.47 36.34
CA LEU A 409 1.95 11.10 35.89
C LEU A 409 3.46 10.80 35.90
N ALA A 410 4.30 11.69 35.37
CA ALA A 410 5.75 11.54 35.44
C ALA A 410 6.26 11.45 36.89
N ARG A 411 5.79 12.32 37.80
CA ARG A 411 6.17 12.28 39.22
C ARG A 411 5.75 10.96 39.88
N SER A 412 4.55 10.48 39.60
CA SER A 412 4.03 9.21 40.13
C SER A 412 4.87 7.99 39.72
N ARG A 413 5.56 8.08 38.58
CA ARG A 413 6.48 7.06 38.04
C ARG A 413 7.93 7.24 38.51
N GLY A 414 8.17 8.17 39.42
CA GLY A 414 9.48 8.42 40.03
C GLY A 414 10.42 9.24 39.15
N TYR A 415 9.89 10.04 38.23
CA TYR A 415 10.64 11.06 37.50
C TYR A 415 10.55 12.41 38.24
N ASN A 416 11.60 13.20 38.12
CA ASN A 416 11.61 14.60 38.51
C ASN A 416 11.13 15.46 37.34
N VAL A 417 10.27 16.42 37.64
CA VAL A 417 9.84 17.45 36.69
C VAL A 417 10.72 18.67 36.93
N VAL A 418 11.60 18.98 35.98
CA VAL A 418 12.63 20.02 36.14
C VAL A 418 12.62 21.00 34.97
N ASN A 419 12.79 22.28 35.29
CA ASN A 419 12.97 23.32 34.27
C ASN A 419 14.43 23.35 33.83
N LEU A 420 14.66 23.30 32.52
CA LEU A 420 15.97 23.33 31.89
C LEU A 420 16.03 24.48 30.88
N PRO A 421 17.11 25.28 30.85
CA PRO A 421 17.34 26.20 29.75
C PRO A 421 17.67 25.40 28.47
N LEU A 422 17.03 25.75 27.36
CA LEU A 422 17.30 25.19 26.05
C LEU A 422 17.16 26.30 24.99
N LEU A 423 18.25 26.58 24.26
CA LEU A 423 18.36 27.73 23.35
C LEU A 423 18.07 29.04 24.11
N ASP A 424 17.09 29.82 23.66
CA ASP A 424 16.65 31.09 24.23
C ASP A 424 15.43 30.95 25.17
N ARG A 425 15.06 29.71 25.56
CA ARG A 425 13.81 29.41 26.28
C ARG A 425 14.03 28.44 27.44
N SER A 426 13.02 28.36 28.31
CA SER A 426 12.92 27.34 29.35
C SER A 426 12.01 26.21 28.86
N VAL A 427 12.42 24.97 29.09
CA VAL A 427 11.62 23.77 28.81
C VAL A 427 11.45 22.97 30.10
N THR A 428 10.35 22.24 30.22
CA THR A 428 10.11 21.33 31.34
C THR A 428 10.46 19.92 30.91
N ALA A 429 11.31 19.23 31.66
CA ALA A 429 11.77 17.88 31.35
C ALA A 429 11.44 16.90 32.47
N TRP A 430 11.02 15.70 32.07
CA TRP A 430 10.78 14.56 32.96
C TRP A 430 12.05 13.71 33.01
N THR A 431 12.76 13.79 34.14
CA THR A 431 14.13 13.28 34.27
C THR A 431 14.26 12.29 35.42
N LYS A 432 15.10 11.26 35.25
CA LYS A 432 15.46 10.34 36.32
C LYS A 432 16.97 10.22 36.39
N LEU A 433 17.53 10.51 37.55
CA LEU A 433 18.96 10.31 37.79
C LEU A 433 19.21 8.84 38.08
N THR A 434 20.17 8.26 37.36
CA THR A 434 20.63 6.89 37.53
C THR A 434 22.13 6.87 37.69
N THR A 435 22.68 5.79 38.23
CA THR A 435 24.13 5.56 38.27
C THR A 435 24.48 4.45 37.29
N ALA A 436 25.36 4.74 36.34
CA ALA A 436 25.90 3.75 35.42
C ALA A 436 27.38 3.52 35.71
N VAL A 437 27.90 2.35 35.34
CA VAL A 437 29.31 1.99 35.53
C VAL A 437 29.97 1.58 34.20
N PRO A 438 29.97 2.45 33.16
CA PRO A 438 30.62 2.11 31.91
C PRO A 438 32.13 1.98 32.10
N GLY A 439 32.71 0.86 31.66
CA GLY A 439 34.15 0.61 31.79
C GLY A 439 34.66 0.56 33.24
N GLY A 440 33.80 0.26 34.22
CA GLY A 440 34.19 0.12 35.63
C GLY A 440 34.25 1.42 36.43
N LYS A 441 33.89 2.57 35.85
CA LYS A 441 33.85 3.86 36.54
C LYS A 441 32.40 4.30 36.77
N ALA A 442 32.02 4.44 38.04
CA ALA A 442 30.68 4.91 38.40
C ALA A 442 30.51 6.37 37.96
N GLN A 443 29.44 6.64 37.23
CA GLN A 443 29.05 7.96 36.78
C GLN A 443 27.54 8.17 36.96
N LEU A 444 27.15 9.42 37.18
CA LEU A 444 25.74 9.81 37.17
C LEU A 444 25.29 9.92 35.70
N GLU A 445 24.15 9.33 35.39
CA GLU A 445 23.47 9.46 34.11
C GLU A 445 22.06 10.00 34.35
N THR A 446 21.53 10.70 33.35
CA THR A 446 20.15 11.22 33.38
C THR A 446 19.37 10.58 32.25
N ILE A 447 18.28 9.91 32.62
CA ILE A 447 17.28 9.42 31.68
C ILE A 447 16.24 10.53 31.51
N VAL A 448 15.97 10.91 30.26
CA VAL A 448 14.89 11.84 29.91
C VAL A 448 13.81 11.02 29.21
N THR A 449 12.58 11.09 29.70
CA THR A 449 11.43 10.35 29.13
C THR A 449 10.45 11.27 28.39
N GLY A 450 10.49 12.58 28.68
CA GLY A 450 9.75 13.57 27.92
C GLY A 450 10.21 14.98 28.23
N VAL A 451 9.97 15.89 27.30
CA VAL A 451 10.24 17.32 27.42
C VAL A 451 9.06 18.05 26.80
N HIS A 452 8.54 19.07 27.45
CA HIS A 452 7.51 19.91 26.85
C HIS A 452 7.77 21.40 27.06
N THR A 453 7.20 22.21 26.19
CA THR A 453 7.24 23.67 26.27
C THR A 453 6.13 24.28 25.43
N ARG A 454 5.82 25.53 25.72
CA ARG A 454 4.86 26.33 24.97
C ARG A 454 5.60 27.32 24.06
N VAL A 455 5.21 27.36 22.79
CA VAL A 455 5.66 28.36 21.83
C VAL A 455 4.44 28.95 21.12
N ASP A 456 4.26 30.26 21.23
CA ASP A 456 3.09 30.98 20.69
C ASP A 456 1.77 30.35 21.19
N ASN A 457 0.94 29.86 20.26
CA ASN A 457 -0.29 29.13 20.50
C ASN A 457 -0.14 27.61 20.41
N TYR A 458 1.08 27.06 20.45
CA TYR A 458 1.32 25.62 20.39
C TYR A 458 1.93 25.08 21.69
N GLU A 459 1.49 23.88 22.05
CA GLU A 459 2.18 23.03 23.01
C GLU A 459 3.03 22.01 22.25
N ILE A 460 4.31 21.91 22.60
CA ILE A 460 5.27 20.99 21.98
C ILE A 460 5.70 19.98 23.03
N ILE A 461 5.62 18.69 22.71
CA ILE A 461 6.06 17.58 23.54
C ILE A 461 7.07 16.76 22.73
N ALA A 462 8.22 16.42 23.30
CA ALA A 462 9.26 15.64 22.64
C ALA A 462 9.77 14.52 23.56
N SER A 463 10.25 13.42 22.97
CA SER A 463 10.83 12.29 23.73
C SER A 463 12.20 12.60 24.34
N SER A 464 12.90 13.62 23.82
CA SER A 464 14.24 13.97 24.25
C SER A 464 14.51 15.48 24.16
N VAL A 465 15.54 15.94 24.88
CA VAL A 465 16.02 17.33 24.81
C VAL A 465 16.56 17.67 23.41
N GLU A 466 17.17 16.68 22.73
CA GLU A 466 17.65 16.84 21.34
C GLU A 466 16.49 17.09 20.39
N ALA A 467 15.43 16.27 20.48
CA ALA A 467 14.23 16.43 19.65
C ALA A 467 13.49 17.74 19.92
N MET A 468 13.42 18.17 21.18
CA MET A 468 12.90 19.50 21.53
C MET A 468 13.76 20.61 20.90
N GLY A 469 15.09 20.49 20.96
CA GLY A 469 16.01 21.45 20.34
C GLY A 469 15.85 21.54 18.82
N LEU A 470 15.62 20.40 18.16
CA LEU A 470 15.28 20.33 16.73
C LEU A 470 13.95 21.02 16.44
N ALA A 471 12.91 20.77 17.24
CA ALA A 471 11.59 21.37 17.06
C ALA A 471 11.62 22.90 17.20
N LEU A 472 12.30 23.40 18.22
CA LEU A 472 12.47 24.84 18.45
C LEU A 472 13.32 25.52 17.36
N SER A 473 14.27 24.79 16.77
CA SER A 473 15.12 25.30 15.69
C SER A 473 14.47 25.16 14.30
N ALA A 474 13.43 24.34 14.17
CA ALA A 474 12.81 23.99 12.90
C ALA A 474 12.20 25.20 12.17
N GLN A 475 11.82 26.27 12.87
CA GLN A 475 11.30 27.48 12.22
C GLN A 475 12.28 28.09 11.19
N LYS A 476 13.59 27.83 11.32
CA LYS A 476 14.60 28.25 10.33
C LYS A 476 14.58 27.40 9.06
N ASN A 477 14.37 26.08 9.20
CA ASN A 477 14.36 25.10 8.12
C ASN A 477 13.23 24.07 8.37
N PRO A 478 11.95 24.48 8.23
CA PRO A 478 10.83 23.61 8.57
C PRO A 478 10.66 22.52 7.51
N ILE A 479 9.92 21.46 7.81
CA ILE A 479 9.64 20.39 6.83
C ILE A 479 8.98 20.92 5.55
N LEU A 480 8.25 22.03 5.64
CA LEU A 480 7.68 22.74 4.49
C LEU A 480 8.74 23.33 3.54
N SER A 481 9.97 23.62 3.98
CA SER A 481 11.06 24.04 3.09
C SER A 481 11.71 22.86 2.37
N SER A 482 11.56 21.63 2.88
CA SER A 482 12.10 20.41 2.26
C SER A 482 11.54 20.21 0.86
N GLY A 483 12.44 20.10 -0.13
CA GLY A 483 12.04 19.80 -1.51
C GLY A 483 11.34 18.44 -1.64
N LYS A 484 11.76 17.45 -0.85
CA LYS A 484 11.16 16.10 -0.85
C LYS A 484 9.71 16.14 -0.33
N PHE A 485 9.50 16.81 0.81
CA PHE A 485 8.17 16.90 1.42
C PHE A 485 7.21 17.72 0.56
N ARG A 486 7.66 18.87 0.02
CA ARG A 486 6.85 19.68 -0.91
C ARG A 486 6.43 18.90 -2.14
N GLN A 487 7.35 18.16 -2.76
CA GLN A 487 7.03 17.30 -3.89
C GLN A 487 5.96 16.27 -3.50
N ALA A 488 6.11 15.66 -2.32
CA ALA A 488 5.18 14.64 -1.83
C ALA A 488 3.77 15.18 -1.63
N ILE A 489 3.60 16.33 -0.97
CA ILE A 489 2.27 16.91 -0.72
C ILE A 489 1.66 17.55 -1.97
N THR A 490 2.47 18.02 -2.94
CA THR A 490 1.97 18.58 -4.22
C THR A 490 1.39 17.49 -5.13
N ALA A 491 1.80 16.23 -4.95
CA ALA A 491 1.23 15.11 -5.69
C ALA A 491 -0.20 14.74 -5.24
N LEU A 492 -0.59 15.21 -4.06
CA LEU A 492 -1.89 14.99 -3.42
C LEU A 492 -2.90 16.07 -3.83
N PRO A 493 -4.21 15.80 -3.64
CA PRO A 493 -5.27 16.79 -3.75
C PRO A 493 -5.03 18.00 -2.83
N ALA A 494 -5.33 19.20 -3.33
CA ALA A 494 -5.17 20.44 -2.57
C ALA A 494 -6.07 20.45 -1.32
N GLU A 495 -7.32 20.00 -1.47
CA GLU A 495 -8.26 19.78 -0.38
C GLU A 495 -8.13 18.34 0.14
N ASN A 496 -7.80 18.18 1.43
CA ASN A 496 -7.57 16.88 2.05
C ASN A 496 -7.74 16.92 3.58
N ASP A 497 -7.59 15.78 4.26
CA ASP A 497 -7.71 15.66 5.72
C ASP A 497 -6.36 15.57 6.44
N GLY A 498 -5.28 16.06 5.83
CA GLY A 498 -3.94 15.99 6.39
C GLY A 498 -3.01 15.04 5.66
N TYR A 499 -1.83 14.89 6.23
CA TYR A 499 -0.70 14.21 5.59
C TYR A 499 -0.11 13.19 6.53
N PHE A 500 0.13 11.99 6.03
CA PHE A 500 1.02 11.00 6.64
C PHE A 500 2.18 10.73 5.68
N TYR A 501 3.34 11.32 5.95
CA TYR A 501 4.56 11.24 5.16
C TYR A 501 5.59 10.34 5.82
N VAL A 502 6.29 9.54 5.02
CA VAL A 502 7.40 8.67 5.44
C VAL A 502 8.56 8.85 4.47
N ASP A 503 9.74 9.29 4.95
CA ASP A 503 11.01 9.20 4.21
C ASP A 503 11.53 7.76 4.32
N TRP A 504 11.10 6.92 3.37
CA TRP A 504 11.42 5.50 3.35
C TRP A 504 12.93 5.25 3.32
N ARG A 505 13.71 6.09 2.62
CA ARG A 505 15.17 5.90 2.51
C ARG A 505 15.86 6.04 3.86
N GLN A 506 15.38 6.94 4.70
CA GLN A 506 15.95 7.15 6.03
C GLN A 506 15.36 6.19 7.06
N LEU A 507 14.09 5.80 6.91
CA LEU A 507 13.41 4.90 7.85
C LEU A 507 13.74 3.41 7.63
N GLN A 508 14.02 2.98 6.39
CA GLN A 508 14.27 1.58 6.05
C GLN A 508 15.34 0.92 6.93
N PRO A 509 16.54 1.51 7.15
CA PRO A 509 17.55 0.91 8.02
C PRO A 509 17.07 0.69 9.46
N VAL A 510 16.23 1.59 9.98
CA VAL A 510 15.65 1.49 11.33
C VAL A 510 14.68 0.31 11.42
N ILE A 511 13.82 0.15 10.42
CA ILE A 511 12.85 -0.95 10.36
C ILE A 511 13.57 -2.30 10.21
N GLU A 512 14.55 -2.39 9.32
CA GLU A 512 15.31 -3.63 9.09
C GLU A 512 16.09 -4.09 10.33
N ALA A 513 16.56 -3.15 11.15
CA ALA A 513 17.23 -3.46 12.41
C ALA A 513 16.26 -4.03 13.46
N LYS A 514 15.03 -3.51 13.53
CA LYS A 514 14.03 -3.90 14.54
C LYS A 514 13.20 -5.13 14.14
N PHE A 515 12.98 -5.33 12.85
CA PHE A 515 12.13 -6.40 12.33
C PHE A 515 12.88 -7.19 11.25
N PRO A 516 13.76 -8.14 11.62
CA PRO A 516 14.52 -8.94 10.67
C PRO A 516 13.65 -9.71 9.66
N ILE A 517 12.38 -9.98 10.01
CA ILE A 517 11.40 -10.63 9.12
C ILE A 517 11.06 -9.79 7.88
N VAL A 518 11.23 -8.46 7.94
CA VAL A 518 11.02 -7.56 6.78
C VAL A 518 12.01 -7.88 5.65
N ARG A 519 13.23 -8.30 5.99
CA ARG A 519 14.24 -8.76 5.00
C ARG A 519 13.80 -10.01 4.23
N VAL A 520 12.92 -10.83 4.80
CA VAL A 520 12.39 -12.04 4.15
C VAL A 520 11.25 -11.69 3.20
N LEU A 521 10.39 -10.74 3.56
CA LEU A 521 9.31 -10.21 2.70
C LEU A 521 9.86 -9.40 1.51
N GLU A 522 10.98 -8.69 1.71
CA GLU A 522 11.70 -7.98 0.67
C GLU A 522 12.14 -8.88 -0.50
N LEU A 523 12.34 -10.18 -0.31
CA LEU A 523 12.82 -11.06 -1.39
C LEU A 523 11.86 -11.18 -2.57
N SER A 524 10.56 -10.88 -2.40
CA SER A 524 9.54 -11.00 -3.47
C SER A 524 9.15 -9.68 -4.13
N ILE A 525 9.46 -8.53 -3.50
CA ILE A 525 9.06 -7.17 -3.94
C ILE A 525 10.21 -6.15 -3.85
N LYS A 526 11.45 -6.63 -3.69
CA LYS A 526 12.71 -5.87 -3.58
C LYS A 526 12.87 -4.70 -4.56
N PRO A 527 12.57 -4.84 -5.86
CA PRO A 527 12.73 -3.75 -6.82
C PRO A 527 11.91 -2.51 -6.46
N LEU A 528 10.73 -2.70 -5.85
CA LEU A 528 9.82 -1.62 -5.49
C LEU A 528 10.32 -0.84 -4.27
N PHE A 529 10.67 -1.54 -3.19
CA PHE A 529 11.19 -0.89 -1.97
C PHE A 529 12.56 -0.25 -2.17
N ASN A 530 13.40 -0.79 -3.05
CA ASN A 530 14.69 -0.20 -3.36
C ASN A 530 14.58 1.17 -4.07
N ASN A 531 13.52 1.36 -4.84
CA ASN A 531 13.26 2.58 -5.60
C ASN A 531 12.31 3.55 -4.87
N LEU A 532 11.65 3.11 -3.80
CA LEU A 532 10.80 3.96 -2.98
C LEU A 532 11.66 5.00 -2.24
N ARG A 533 11.36 6.29 -2.45
CA ARG A 533 12.01 7.42 -1.77
C ARG A 533 11.22 7.83 -0.55
N SER A 534 9.93 8.02 -0.75
CA SER A 534 8.97 8.37 0.29
C SER A 534 7.59 7.82 -0.03
N LEU A 535 6.80 7.62 1.00
CA LEU A 535 5.38 7.30 0.92
C LEU A 535 4.60 8.45 1.53
N THR A 536 3.50 8.86 0.92
CA THR A 536 2.63 9.89 1.52
C THR A 536 1.18 9.52 1.33
N ILE A 537 0.40 9.54 2.40
CA ILE A 537 -1.01 9.17 2.44
C ILE A 537 -1.81 10.39 2.87
N SER A 538 -3.00 10.54 2.29
CA SER A 538 -3.93 11.59 2.65
C SER A 538 -5.37 11.14 2.38
N SER A 539 -6.29 11.51 3.26
CA SER A 539 -7.73 11.27 3.11
C SER A 539 -8.39 12.47 2.44
N GLN A 540 -9.51 12.25 1.76
CA GLN A 540 -10.29 13.26 1.03
C GLN A 540 -11.76 13.25 1.48
N GLY A 541 -11.99 12.95 2.75
CA GLY A 541 -13.31 12.81 3.34
C GLY A 541 -14.15 11.68 2.72
N SER A 542 -15.47 11.84 2.85
CA SER A 542 -16.49 10.91 2.36
C SER A 542 -17.52 11.64 1.51
N ASP A 543 -17.90 11.04 0.39
CA ASP A 543 -19.02 11.49 -0.43
C ASP A 543 -19.83 10.28 -0.91
N ASN A 544 -21.16 10.35 -0.79
CA ASN A 544 -22.11 9.28 -1.15
C ASN A 544 -21.74 7.92 -0.55
N SER A 545 -21.39 7.87 0.74
CA SER A 545 -20.93 6.64 1.40
C SER A 545 -19.66 5.99 0.82
N VAL A 546 -18.83 6.80 0.14
CA VAL A 546 -17.50 6.41 -0.33
C VAL A 546 -16.44 7.27 0.32
N ARG A 547 -15.58 6.65 1.14
CA ARG A 547 -14.38 7.30 1.67
C ARG A 547 -13.28 7.29 0.61
N ARG A 548 -12.69 8.45 0.35
CA ARG A 548 -11.65 8.62 -0.66
C ARG A 548 -10.31 8.91 -0.02
N GLY A 549 -9.26 8.39 -0.63
CA GLY A 549 -7.90 8.64 -0.20
C GLY A 549 -6.94 8.69 -1.38
N THR A 550 -5.80 9.31 -1.17
CA THR A 550 -4.71 9.36 -2.13
C THR A 550 -3.42 8.94 -1.45
N ILE A 551 -2.68 8.04 -2.11
CA ILE A 551 -1.36 7.59 -1.71
C ILE A 551 -0.38 7.97 -2.81
N PHE A 552 0.69 8.69 -2.48
CA PHE A 552 1.78 8.96 -3.39
C PHE A 552 3.00 8.11 -3.03
N PHE A 553 3.40 7.27 -3.99
CA PHE A 553 4.64 6.54 -3.97
C PHE A 553 5.68 7.36 -4.74
N ASN A 554 6.52 8.11 -4.01
CA ASN A 554 7.61 8.85 -4.63
C ASN A 554 8.73 7.85 -4.98
N LEU A 555 8.94 7.65 -6.27
CA LEU A 555 9.90 6.68 -6.77
C LEU A 555 11.11 7.39 -7.34
N GLY A 556 12.26 6.75 -7.18
CA GLY A 556 13.38 7.05 -8.04
C GLY A 556 14.65 6.33 -7.62
N VAL A 557 15.54 6.25 -8.60
CA VAL A 557 16.78 5.48 -8.51
C VAL A 557 17.59 5.87 -7.27
N LYS A 558 18.04 4.87 -6.53
CA LYS A 558 19.03 5.01 -5.44
C LYS A 558 20.35 5.44 -6.10
N SER A 559 20.77 6.67 -5.79
CA SER A 559 22.04 7.26 -6.25
C SER A 559 23.20 6.67 -5.48
#